data_AF-A0A0M7REP5-F1
#
_entry.id   AF-A0A0M7REP5-F1
#
_cell.length_a   1.000
_cell.length_b   1.000
_cell.length_c   1.000
_cell.angle_alpha   90.00
_cell.angle_beta   90.00
_cell.angle_gamma   90.00
#
_symmetry.space_group_name_H-M   'P 1'
#
loop_
_entity.id
_entity.type
_entity.pdbx_description
1 polymer ?
#
loop_
_entity_poly.entity_id
_entity_poly.type
_entity_poly.pdbx_seq_one_letter_code
_entity_poly.pdbx_strand_id
1 'polypeptide(L)'
;MGPNAYMQMNAANTTEATDYWIDLAVTEYQCGVGYNLTMTEFYCMAFCRDRYQPNIDQCDAQAAIDMKNGMDPCAAQQKDFNCQAAVYRNCCDWNAGVYICNVDVAGSKAVNPACVNAGLVTCPAPR
;
A
#
# COMPACT_ATOMS: atom_id res chain seq x y z
N MET A 1 8.13 -4.49 -18.54
CA MET A 1 9.37 -4.74 -17.78
C MET A 1 8.97 -5.03 -16.34
N GLY A 2 9.54 -6.05 -15.71
CA GLY A 2 9.10 -6.48 -14.37
C GLY A 2 9.54 -5.54 -13.25
N PRO A 3 9.00 -5.71 -12.04
CA PRO A 3 9.24 -4.85 -10.86
C PRO A 3 10.69 -4.84 -10.34
N ASN A 4 11.67 -5.39 -11.07
CA ASN A 4 13.09 -5.40 -10.71
C ASN A 4 13.98 -4.67 -11.74
N ALA A 5 13.41 -4.08 -12.79
CA ALA A 5 14.19 -3.44 -13.85
C ALA A 5 15.08 -2.27 -13.35
N TYR A 6 14.62 -1.51 -12.35
CA TYR A 6 15.37 -0.39 -11.77
C TYR A 6 16.54 -0.83 -10.87
N MET A 7 16.44 -1.98 -10.21
CA MET A 7 17.57 -2.57 -9.48
C MET A 7 18.70 -2.96 -10.43
N GLN A 8 18.36 -3.41 -11.65
CA GLN A 8 19.32 -3.72 -12.71
C GLN A 8 19.96 -2.46 -13.31
N MET A 9 19.35 -1.29 -13.14
CA MET A 9 19.88 0.01 -13.57
C MET A 9 20.69 0.74 -12.49
N ASN A 10 20.89 0.12 -11.32
CA ASN A 10 21.63 0.70 -10.18
C ASN A 10 21.08 2.07 -9.71
N ALA A 11 19.78 2.30 -9.91
CA ALA A 11 19.11 3.59 -9.71
C ALA A 11 18.23 3.62 -8.43
N ALA A 12 18.38 2.64 -7.54
CA ALA A 12 17.46 2.37 -6.43
C ALA A 12 17.21 3.54 -5.45
N ASN A 13 18.08 4.54 -5.44
CA ASN A 13 18.03 5.71 -4.55
C ASN A 13 17.83 7.05 -5.29
N THR A 14 17.39 7.01 -6.56
CA THR A 14 17.20 8.20 -7.38
C THR A 14 15.72 8.60 -7.43
N THR A 15 15.42 9.90 -7.52
CA THR A 15 14.06 10.41 -7.70
C THR A 15 13.39 9.75 -8.91
N GLU A 16 14.17 9.45 -9.96
CA GLU A 16 13.73 8.75 -11.17
C GLU A 16 13.23 7.31 -10.90
N ALA A 17 13.76 6.61 -9.88
CA ALA A 17 13.26 5.30 -9.50
C ALA A 17 11.93 5.37 -8.75
N THR A 18 11.71 6.44 -7.98
CA THR A 18 10.42 6.73 -7.33
C THR A 18 9.37 7.11 -8.38
N ASP A 19 9.71 8.00 -9.31
CA ASP A 19 8.83 8.43 -10.40
C ASP A 19 8.46 7.24 -11.31
N TYR A 20 9.43 6.39 -11.68
CA TYR A 20 9.15 5.17 -12.45
C TYR A 20 8.25 4.18 -11.68
N TRP A 21 8.36 4.08 -10.35
CA TRP A 21 7.48 3.22 -9.56
C TRP A 21 6.07 3.79 -9.42
N ILE A 22 5.96 5.09 -9.24
CA ILE A 22 4.67 5.79 -9.24
C ILE A 22 4.04 5.61 -10.62
N ASP A 23 4.77 5.84 -11.70
CA ASP A 23 4.31 5.62 -13.06
C ASP A 23 3.94 4.16 -13.30
N LEU A 24 4.71 3.17 -12.81
CA LEU A 24 4.36 1.76 -12.93
C LEU A 24 3.11 1.41 -12.13
N ALA A 25 2.97 1.90 -10.90
CA ALA A 25 1.78 1.70 -10.08
C ALA A 25 0.56 2.35 -10.75
N VAL A 26 0.70 3.59 -11.24
CA VAL A 26 -0.32 4.32 -12.01
C VAL A 26 -0.63 3.61 -13.33
N THR A 27 0.36 3.04 -14.01
CA THR A 27 0.17 2.30 -15.28
C THR A 27 -0.50 0.95 -15.05
N GLU A 28 -0.16 0.22 -13.98
CA GLU A 28 -0.89 -0.97 -13.53
C GLU A 28 -2.34 -0.61 -13.17
N TYR A 29 -2.56 0.58 -12.60
CA TYR A 29 -3.86 1.16 -12.31
C TYR A 29 -4.65 1.58 -13.54
N GLN A 30 -4.01 2.02 -14.61
CA GLN A 30 -4.66 2.54 -15.82
C GLN A 30 -4.85 1.45 -16.90
N CYS A 31 -3.98 0.44 -16.94
CA CYS A 31 -3.90 -0.51 -18.06
C CYS A 31 -3.57 -1.96 -17.65
N GLY A 32 -3.30 -2.24 -16.36
CA GLY A 32 -2.84 -3.55 -15.87
C GLY A 32 -3.85 -4.31 -15.02
N VAL A 33 -3.37 -5.26 -14.21
CA VAL A 33 -4.24 -6.08 -13.33
C VAL A 33 -4.89 -5.22 -12.24
N GLY A 34 -4.19 -4.15 -11.83
CA GLY A 34 -4.70 -3.12 -10.93
C GLY A 34 -5.92 -2.38 -11.49
N TYR A 35 -5.98 -2.11 -12.80
CA TYR A 35 -7.14 -1.49 -13.47
C TYR A 35 -8.38 -2.37 -13.39
N ASN A 36 -8.27 -3.68 -13.67
CA ASN A 36 -9.42 -4.60 -13.58
C ASN A 36 -9.94 -4.75 -12.14
N LEU A 37 -9.05 -4.81 -11.15
CA LEU A 37 -9.40 -4.82 -9.73
C LEU A 37 -10.07 -3.51 -9.31
N THR A 38 -9.49 -2.37 -9.71
CA THR A 38 -10.08 -1.06 -9.44
C THR A 38 -11.44 -0.97 -10.11
N MET A 39 -11.59 -1.28 -11.40
CA MET A 39 -12.87 -1.26 -12.10
C MET A 39 -13.95 -2.15 -11.48
N THR A 40 -13.56 -3.30 -10.91
CA THR A 40 -14.51 -4.23 -10.27
C THR A 40 -14.91 -3.75 -8.87
N GLU A 41 -13.95 -3.24 -8.09
CA GLU A 41 -14.16 -2.89 -6.68
C GLU A 41 -14.29 -1.39 -6.41
N PHE A 42 -14.17 -0.51 -7.42
CA PHE A 42 -14.03 0.95 -7.27
C PHE A 42 -15.15 1.54 -6.42
N TYR A 43 -16.40 1.23 -6.77
CA TYR A 43 -17.56 1.73 -6.04
C TYR A 43 -17.61 1.21 -4.62
N CYS A 44 -17.18 -0.03 -4.40
CA CYS A 44 -17.11 -0.59 -3.06
C CYS A 44 -16.02 0.10 -2.25
N MET A 45 -14.79 0.20 -2.76
CA MET A 45 -13.68 0.86 -2.06
C MET A 45 -13.98 2.33 -1.77
N ALA A 46 -14.58 3.07 -2.72
CA ALA A 46 -14.99 4.45 -2.51
C ALA A 46 -16.05 4.57 -1.40
N PHE A 47 -17.06 3.69 -1.41
CA PHE A 47 -18.05 3.61 -0.33
C PHE A 47 -17.42 3.26 1.01
N CYS A 48 -16.52 2.27 1.04
CA CYS A 48 -15.86 1.82 2.26
C CYS A 48 -14.98 2.90 2.86
N ARG A 49 -14.25 3.65 2.03
CA ARG A 49 -13.46 4.81 2.49
C ARG A 49 -14.37 5.82 3.17
N ASP A 50 -15.47 6.22 2.54
CA ASP A 50 -16.38 7.22 3.10
C ASP A 50 -17.06 6.72 4.39
N ARG A 51 -17.58 5.48 4.35
CA ARG A 51 -18.35 4.89 5.45
C ARG A 51 -17.50 4.54 6.68
N TYR A 52 -16.25 4.10 6.45
CA TYR A 52 -15.35 3.58 7.48
C TYR A 52 -14.08 4.44 7.64
N GLN A 53 -14.09 5.69 7.18
CA GLN A 53 -13.03 6.68 7.45
C GLN A 53 -12.62 6.69 8.94
N PRO A 54 -13.54 6.66 9.93
CA PRO A 54 -13.13 6.65 11.34
C PRO A 54 -12.33 5.41 11.75
N ASN A 55 -12.55 4.26 11.09
CA ASN A 55 -11.77 3.04 11.35
C ASN A 55 -10.37 3.14 10.76
N ILE A 56 -10.25 3.78 9.59
CA ILE A 56 -8.95 4.04 8.96
C ILE A 56 -8.15 5.03 9.81
N ASP A 57 -8.76 6.13 10.24
CA ASP A 57 -8.13 7.11 11.14
C ASP A 57 -7.68 6.47 12.46
N GLN A 58 -8.41 5.45 12.95
CA GLN A 58 -8.01 4.66 14.12
C GLN A 58 -6.78 3.79 13.86
N CYS A 59 -6.63 3.24 12.65
CA CYS A 59 -5.42 2.50 12.26
C CYS A 59 -4.19 3.43 12.33
N ASP A 60 -4.29 4.62 11.72
CA ASP A 60 -3.23 5.64 11.73
C ASP A 60 -2.90 6.10 13.16
N ALA A 61 -3.93 6.38 13.97
CA ALA A 61 -3.76 6.80 15.35
C ALA A 61 -3.10 5.70 16.20
N GLN A 62 -3.47 4.43 15.98
CA GLN A 62 -2.86 3.31 16.69
C GLN A 62 -1.41 3.10 16.30
N ALA A 63 -1.05 3.31 15.02
CA ALA A 63 0.34 3.27 14.56
C ALA A 63 1.19 4.32 15.29
N ALA A 64 0.67 5.55 15.43
CA ALA A 64 1.33 6.60 16.19
C ALA A 64 1.50 6.26 17.68
N ILE A 65 0.49 5.64 18.30
CA ILE A 65 0.56 5.16 19.69
C ILE A 65 1.60 4.05 19.83
N ASP A 66 1.63 3.09 18.91
CA ASP A 66 2.56 1.96 18.93
C ASP A 66 4.01 2.44 18.83
N MET A 67 4.30 3.37 17.91
CA MET A 67 5.61 4.01 17.80
C MET A 67 5.99 4.77 19.08
N LYS A 68 5.05 5.51 19.68
CA LYS A 68 5.28 6.21 20.95
C LYS A 68 5.58 5.25 22.10
N ASN A 69 5.00 4.05 22.07
CA ASN A 69 5.22 3.00 23.05
C ASN A 69 6.49 2.16 22.77
N GLY A 70 7.33 2.57 21.81
CA GLY A 70 8.61 1.93 21.53
C GLY A 70 8.56 0.77 20.55
N MET A 71 7.44 0.58 19.84
CA MET A 71 7.40 -0.36 18.72
C MET A 71 8.32 0.12 17.59
N ASP A 72 9.01 -0.82 16.93
CA ASP A 72 9.77 -0.54 15.73
C ASP A 72 8.89 0.15 14.66
N PRO A 73 9.34 1.25 14.03
CA PRO A 73 8.54 1.98 13.05
C PRO A 73 8.08 1.14 11.86
N CYS A 74 8.90 0.21 11.35
CA CYS A 74 8.51 -0.66 10.25
C CYS A 74 7.45 -1.69 10.70
N ALA A 75 7.56 -2.21 11.92
CA ALA A 75 6.53 -3.07 12.50
C ALA A 75 5.21 -2.34 12.74
N ALA A 76 5.26 -1.10 13.21
CA ALA A 76 4.08 -0.24 13.39
C ALA A 76 3.42 0.07 12.02
N GLN A 77 4.22 0.36 11.00
CA GLN A 77 3.74 0.58 9.63
C GLN A 77 3.10 -0.68 9.02
N GLN A 78 3.72 -1.86 9.18
CA GLN A 78 3.13 -3.11 8.72
C GLN A 78 1.79 -3.39 9.42
N LYS A 79 1.69 -3.07 10.72
CA LYS A 79 0.46 -3.24 11.50
C LYS A 79 -0.64 -2.29 11.05
N ASP A 80 -0.28 -1.05 10.73
CA ASP A 80 -1.19 -0.07 10.13
C ASP A 80 -1.75 -0.56 8.78
N PHE A 81 -0.88 -0.98 7.87
CA PHE A 81 -1.29 -1.46 6.55
C PHE A 81 -2.21 -2.67 6.64
N ASN A 82 -1.93 -3.58 7.56
CA ASN A 82 -2.79 -4.72 7.83
C ASN A 82 -4.15 -4.30 8.41
N CYS A 83 -4.18 -3.26 9.24
CA CYS A 83 -5.40 -2.69 9.80
C CYS A 83 -6.26 -2.07 8.69
N GLN A 84 -5.67 -1.21 7.86
CA GLN A 84 -6.38 -0.58 6.74
C GLN A 84 -6.87 -1.64 5.74
N ALA A 85 -6.01 -2.57 5.32
CA ALA A 85 -6.39 -3.68 4.45
C ALA A 85 -7.55 -4.52 5.03
N ALA A 86 -7.60 -4.72 6.36
CA ALA A 86 -8.70 -5.42 7.00
C ALA A 86 -10.03 -4.65 6.93
N VAL A 87 -10.02 -3.32 7.03
CA VAL A 87 -11.23 -2.50 6.87
C VAL A 87 -11.85 -2.72 5.49
N TYR A 88 -11.04 -2.60 4.43
CA TYR A 88 -11.53 -2.81 3.06
C TYR A 88 -11.85 -4.26 2.77
N ARG A 89 -11.12 -5.20 3.35
CA ARG A 89 -11.45 -6.63 3.22
C ARG A 89 -12.80 -6.99 3.82
N ASN A 90 -13.14 -6.41 4.97
CA ASN A 90 -14.40 -6.68 5.64
C ASN A 90 -15.58 -5.96 5.01
N CYS A 91 -15.32 -4.83 4.35
CA CYS A 91 -16.34 -4.01 3.71
C CYS A 91 -16.61 -4.42 2.25
N CYS A 92 -15.57 -4.77 1.50
CA CYS A 92 -15.64 -5.30 0.14
C CYS A 92 -15.27 -6.78 0.14
N ASP A 93 -14.02 -7.09 -0.20
CA ASP A 93 -13.53 -8.45 -0.31
C ASP A 93 -11.99 -8.52 -0.13
N TRP A 94 -11.45 -9.74 -0.25
CA TRP A 94 -10.01 -9.96 -0.14
C TRP A 94 -9.19 -9.07 -1.08
N ASN A 95 -9.68 -8.88 -2.29
CA ASN A 95 -8.98 -8.21 -3.36
C ASN A 95 -8.92 -6.68 -3.15
N ALA A 96 -9.98 -6.08 -2.60
CA ALA A 96 -9.98 -4.70 -2.14
C ALA A 96 -8.96 -4.48 -1.00
N GLY A 97 -8.88 -5.40 -0.03
CA GLY A 97 -7.89 -5.31 1.05
C GLY A 97 -6.45 -5.43 0.54
N VAL A 98 -6.19 -6.35 -0.39
CA VAL A 98 -4.89 -6.50 -1.07
C VAL A 98 -4.52 -5.23 -1.83
N TYR A 99 -5.47 -4.65 -2.55
CA TYR A 99 -5.25 -3.44 -3.32
C TYR A 99 -4.80 -2.28 -2.43
N ILE A 100 -5.54 -2.01 -1.34
CA ILE A 100 -5.21 -0.92 -0.41
C ILE A 100 -3.82 -1.10 0.20
N CYS A 101 -3.49 -2.31 0.65
CA CYS A 101 -2.15 -2.60 1.16
C CYS A 101 -1.06 -2.27 0.12
N ASN A 102 -1.24 -2.68 -1.14
CA ASN A 102 -0.26 -2.40 -2.20
C ASN A 102 -0.14 -0.90 -2.53
N VAL A 103 -1.24 -0.14 -2.42
CA VAL A 103 -1.23 1.32 -2.55
C VAL A 103 -0.44 1.96 -1.42
N ASP A 104 -0.64 1.52 -0.19
CA ASP A 104 0.06 2.05 0.98
C ASP A 104 1.56 1.72 0.92
N VAL A 105 1.93 0.52 0.43
CA VAL A 105 3.32 0.16 0.11
C VAL A 105 3.91 1.07 -0.96
N ALA A 106 3.17 1.34 -2.04
CA ALA A 106 3.65 2.25 -3.09
C ALA A 106 3.86 3.68 -2.55
N GLY A 107 2.90 4.20 -1.78
CA GLY A 107 3.01 5.52 -1.14
C GLY A 107 4.18 5.58 -0.16
N SER A 108 4.37 4.55 0.65
CA SER A 108 5.49 4.50 1.59
C SER A 108 6.83 4.32 0.92
N LYS A 109 6.89 3.60 -0.21
CA LYS A 109 8.10 3.55 -1.02
C LYS A 109 8.50 4.93 -1.54
N ALA A 110 7.53 5.79 -1.85
CA ALA A 110 7.80 7.16 -2.30
C ALA A 110 8.25 8.11 -1.17
N VAL A 111 7.67 7.98 0.03
CA VAL A 111 7.89 8.93 1.14
C VAL A 111 8.97 8.46 2.12
N ASN A 112 9.00 7.16 2.45
CA ASN A 112 9.97 6.57 3.36
C ASN A 112 10.30 5.11 2.95
N PRO A 113 11.20 4.92 1.97
CA PRO A 113 11.46 3.62 1.38
C PRO A 113 12.19 2.63 2.28
N ALA A 114 12.71 3.04 3.44
CA ALA A 114 13.61 2.23 4.26
C ALA A 114 13.00 0.87 4.64
N CYS A 115 11.76 0.87 5.14
CA CYS A 115 11.06 -0.35 5.57
C CYS A 115 10.66 -1.24 4.38
N VAL A 116 10.25 -0.64 3.27
CA VAL A 116 9.84 -1.35 2.05
C VAL A 116 11.06 -1.99 1.36
N ASN A 117 12.15 -1.24 1.20
CA ASN A 117 13.39 -1.72 0.58
C ASN A 117 14.09 -2.81 1.41
N ALA A 118 13.92 -2.78 2.74
CA ALA A 118 14.39 -3.82 3.64
C ALA A 118 13.49 -5.08 3.65
N GLY A 119 12.36 -5.07 2.93
CA GLY A 119 11.40 -6.18 2.92
C GLY A 119 10.66 -6.38 4.25
N LEU A 120 10.64 -5.35 5.11
CA LEU A 120 9.99 -5.39 6.43
C LEU A 120 8.49 -5.04 6.35
N VAL A 121 8.04 -4.52 5.22
CA VAL A 121 6.64 -4.24 4.91
C VAL A 121 6.26 -5.02 3.65
N THR A 122 5.21 -5.84 3.76
CA THR A 122 4.73 -6.75 2.72
C THR A 122 3.21 -6.78 2.68
N CYS A 123 2.68 -7.09 1.50
CA CYS A 123 1.24 -7.23 1.27
C CYS A 123 0.92 -8.59 0.62
N PRO A 124 -0.26 -9.16 0.88
CA PRO A 124 -0.67 -10.40 0.23
C PRO A 124 -0.88 -10.23 -1.27
N ALA A 125 -0.82 -11.33 -2.02
CA ALA A 125 -1.15 -11.33 -3.44
C ALA A 125 -2.68 -11.35 -3.68
N PRO A 126 -3.16 -10.78 -4.80
CA PRO A 126 -4.57 -10.88 -5.20
C PRO A 126 -4.97 -12.33 -5.52
N ARG A 127 -6.29 -12.61 -5.45
CA ARG A 127 -6.89 -13.93 -5.72
C ARG A 127 -7.73 -13.91 -6.98
#